data_AF-A0A2P2JPU0-F1
#
_entry.id   AF-A0A2P2JPU0-F1
#
_cell.length_a   1.000
_cell.length_b   1.000
_cell.length_c   1.000
_cell.angle_alpha   90.00
_cell.angle_beta   90.00
_cell.angle_gamma   90.00
#
_symmetry.space_group_name_H-M   'P 1'
#
loop_
_entity.id
_entity.type
_entity.pdbx_description
1 polymer ?
#
loop_
_entity_poly.entity_id
_entity_poly.type
_entity_poly.pdbx_seq_one_letter_code
_entity_poly.pdbx_strand_id
1 'polypeptide(L)'
;MQPHYEKVARIFNGPVAVHPGLILMARVDCALKTNTKLCDRFSVSHYPMLLWGPPSKFVSGGWDPKEEKSDIRVIDDGRTAERLLNWINKQLGSSYGLDDEKFENEMLPSNISDPRQIVRAIYDVEEATSIAFDIIYEHKMIKSETRASLIKFLQLLVAHHPSKRCREGSAEVLVNFDDLWSDDKKEVVSDVKSILGNFQICGKEVPRGYWVGFCFFGYLVGEMGEKMPFYMVHPRCFWV
;
A
#
# COMPACT_ATOMS: atom_id res chain seq x y z
N MET A 1 -23.29 5.76 -11.93
CA MET A 1 -22.19 4.77 -12.08
C MET A 1 -21.32 4.68 -10.83
N GLN A 2 -20.81 5.79 -10.30
CA GLN A 2 -20.04 5.84 -9.04
C GLN A 2 -20.58 5.02 -7.83
N PRO A 3 -21.88 5.03 -7.49
CA PRO A 3 -22.37 4.31 -6.31
C PRO A 3 -22.21 2.78 -6.39
N HIS A 4 -22.14 2.19 -7.58
CA HIS A 4 -21.93 0.74 -7.71
C HIS A 4 -20.51 0.34 -7.34
N TYR A 5 -19.52 1.11 -7.79
CA TYR A 5 -18.11 0.88 -7.50
C TYR A 5 -17.80 1.11 -6.02
N GLU A 6 -18.40 2.13 -5.42
CA GLU A 6 -18.24 2.41 -3.99
C GLU A 6 -18.80 1.30 -3.11
N LYS A 7 -19.94 0.68 -3.49
CA LYS A 7 -20.49 -0.48 -2.78
C LYS A 7 -19.50 -1.65 -2.75
N VAL A 8 -18.92 -1.99 -3.90
CA VAL A 8 -17.92 -3.06 -3.98
C VAL A 8 -16.63 -2.66 -3.26
N ALA A 9 -16.20 -1.40 -3.39
CA ALA A 9 -15.03 -0.90 -2.70
C ALA A 9 -15.16 -1.01 -1.19
N ARG A 10 -16.33 -0.77 -0.59
CA ARG A 10 -16.52 -0.90 0.87
C ARG A 10 -16.26 -2.31 1.42
N ILE A 11 -16.41 -3.34 0.58
CA ILE A 11 -16.11 -4.73 0.98
C ILE A 11 -14.61 -4.88 1.28
N PHE A 12 -13.75 -4.24 0.48
CA PHE A 12 -12.29 -4.47 0.50
C PHE A 12 -11.48 -3.27 1.01
N ASN A 13 -12.00 -2.06 0.83
CA ASN A 13 -11.38 -0.78 1.10
C ASN A 13 -12.19 -0.02 2.16
N GLY A 14 -11.65 0.07 3.36
CA GLY A 14 -12.25 0.88 4.42
C GLY A 14 -11.67 0.53 5.79
N PRO A 15 -11.78 1.44 6.78
CA PRO A 15 -11.34 1.16 8.15
C PRO A 15 -12.13 0.01 8.79
N VAL A 16 -13.31 -0.28 8.27
CA VAL A 16 -14.20 -1.37 8.70
C VAL A 16 -14.57 -2.29 7.54
N ALA A 17 -13.73 -2.36 6.49
CA ALA A 17 -13.96 -3.29 5.39
C ALA A 17 -14.13 -4.73 5.91
N VAL A 18 -15.02 -5.47 5.27
CA VAL A 18 -15.39 -6.83 5.65
C VAL A 18 -14.25 -7.80 5.31
N HIS A 19 -13.59 -7.56 4.18
CA HIS A 19 -12.46 -8.35 3.68
C HIS A 19 -11.24 -7.44 3.40
N PRO A 20 -10.61 -6.86 4.45
CA PRO A 20 -9.58 -5.85 4.28
C PRO A 20 -8.27 -6.44 3.74
N GLY A 21 -7.61 -5.71 2.84
CA GLY A 21 -6.26 -6.05 2.38
C GLY A 21 -6.18 -7.19 1.37
N LEU A 22 -7.32 -7.63 0.80
CA LEU A 22 -7.40 -8.59 -0.30
C LEU A 22 -7.47 -7.93 -1.68
N ILE A 23 -8.05 -6.75 -1.78
CA ILE A 23 -8.11 -5.96 -3.01
C ILE A 23 -7.98 -4.50 -2.61
N LEU A 24 -7.26 -3.71 -3.43
CA LEU A 24 -7.29 -2.25 -3.34
C LEU A 24 -8.03 -1.68 -4.54
N MET A 25 -9.25 -1.20 -4.32
CA MET A 25 -10.02 -0.47 -5.33
C MET A 25 -9.71 1.05 -5.28
N ALA A 26 -8.93 1.55 -6.24
CA ALA A 26 -8.65 2.99 -6.36
C ALA A 26 -9.50 3.62 -7.47
N ARG A 27 -9.75 4.94 -7.35
CA ARG A 27 -10.36 5.74 -8.41
C ARG A 27 -9.42 6.88 -8.82
N VAL A 28 -9.39 7.17 -10.11
CA VAL A 28 -8.69 8.33 -10.67
C VAL A 28 -9.71 9.19 -11.40
N ASP A 29 -9.76 10.48 -11.06
CA ASP A 29 -10.60 11.44 -11.76
C ASP A 29 -9.80 12.11 -12.88
N CYS A 30 -10.02 11.68 -14.12
CA CYS A 30 -9.33 12.20 -15.30
C CYS A 30 -9.80 13.60 -15.74
N ALA A 31 -10.89 14.13 -15.17
CA ALA A 31 -11.31 15.51 -15.42
C ALA A 31 -10.40 16.53 -14.71
N LEU A 32 -9.68 16.10 -13.67
CA LEU A 32 -8.69 16.93 -12.99
C LEU A 32 -7.43 17.08 -13.85
N LYS A 33 -7.02 18.32 -14.12
CA LYS A 33 -5.81 18.63 -14.91
C LYS A 33 -4.54 17.97 -14.38
N THR A 34 -4.45 17.72 -13.08
CA THR A 34 -3.32 17.03 -12.45
C THR A 34 -3.22 15.56 -12.85
N ASN A 35 -4.34 14.94 -13.26
CA ASN A 35 -4.43 13.52 -13.59
C ASN A 35 -4.39 13.24 -15.09
N THR A 36 -4.45 14.27 -15.95
CA THR A 36 -4.47 14.09 -17.42
C THR A 36 -3.30 13.24 -17.91
N LYS A 37 -2.07 13.54 -17.47
CA LYS A 37 -0.87 12.75 -17.82
C LYS A 37 -0.95 11.30 -17.33
N LEU A 38 -1.59 11.05 -16.20
CA LEU A 38 -1.78 9.70 -15.67
C LEU A 38 -2.79 8.94 -16.54
N CYS A 39 -3.93 9.55 -16.84
CA CYS A 39 -4.96 8.93 -17.67
C CYS A 39 -4.48 8.66 -19.11
N ASP A 40 -3.68 9.56 -19.68
CA ASP A 40 -3.05 9.36 -20.99
C ASP A 40 -2.07 8.18 -20.97
N ARG A 41 -1.25 8.05 -19.91
CA ARG A 41 -0.33 6.92 -19.74
C ARG A 41 -1.05 5.58 -19.65
N PHE A 42 -2.26 5.56 -19.11
CA PHE A 42 -3.10 4.37 -19.00
C PHE A 42 -4.15 4.28 -20.12
N SER A 43 -3.95 4.98 -21.24
CA SER A 43 -4.77 4.87 -22.44
C SER A 43 -6.28 4.94 -22.18
N VAL A 44 -6.71 5.78 -21.23
CA VAL A 44 -8.12 5.88 -20.83
C VAL A 44 -8.94 6.45 -21.98
N SER A 45 -9.76 5.60 -22.61
CA SER A 45 -10.52 5.96 -23.81
C SER A 45 -11.99 6.30 -23.57
N HIS A 46 -12.55 5.85 -22.45
CA HIS A 46 -13.95 6.05 -22.10
C HIS A 46 -14.16 5.97 -20.60
N TYR A 47 -15.34 6.42 -20.15
CA TYR A 47 -15.69 6.41 -18.73
C TYR A 47 -16.98 5.63 -18.47
N PRO A 48 -17.03 4.83 -17.39
CA PRO A 48 -15.90 4.40 -16.57
C PRO A 48 -15.06 3.35 -17.32
N MET A 49 -13.73 3.43 -17.20
CA MET A 49 -12.81 2.36 -17.58
C MET A 49 -12.30 1.71 -16.31
N LEU A 50 -12.41 0.38 -16.23
CA LEU A 50 -12.01 -0.41 -15.08
C LEU A 50 -10.79 -1.24 -15.44
N LEU A 51 -9.73 -1.12 -14.64
CA LEU A 51 -8.49 -1.85 -14.83
C LEU A 51 -8.24 -2.74 -13.61
N TRP A 52 -7.76 -3.96 -13.86
CA TRP A 52 -7.42 -4.95 -12.86
C TRP A 52 -6.01 -5.49 -13.10
N GLY A 53 -5.20 -5.57 -12.06
CA GLY A 53 -3.85 -6.11 -12.18
C GLY A 53 -3.10 -6.06 -10.85
N PRO A 54 -1.88 -6.60 -10.80
CA PRO A 54 -1.05 -6.54 -9.60
C PRO A 54 -0.57 -5.10 -9.33
N PRO A 55 -0.49 -4.66 -8.06
CA PRO A 55 -0.11 -3.28 -7.70
C PRO A 55 1.20 -2.81 -8.35
N SER A 56 2.20 -3.69 -8.44
CA SER A 56 3.51 -3.37 -9.04
C SER A 56 3.41 -2.85 -10.47
N LYS A 57 2.41 -3.30 -11.24
CA LYS A 57 2.20 -2.85 -12.63
C LYS A 57 1.54 -1.49 -12.73
N PHE A 58 0.79 -1.07 -11.70
CA PHE A 58 0.24 0.28 -11.62
C PHE A 58 1.26 1.31 -11.12
N VAL A 59 2.25 0.88 -10.32
CA VAL A 59 3.31 1.75 -9.79
C VAL A 59 4.41 2.02 -10.81
N SER A 60 4.77 1.02 -11.63
CA SER A 60 5.96 1.04 -12.48
C SER A 60 5.77 1.56 -13.91
N GLY A 61 4.54 1.74 -14.41
CA GLY A 61 4.37 2.11 -15.82
C GLY A 61 2.94 2.46 -16.23
N GLY A 62 2.84 3.13 -17.37
CA GLY A 62 1.59 3.28 -18.11
C GLY A 62 1.13 1.94 -18.68
N TRP A 63 -0.03 1.94 -19.33
CA TRP A 63 -0.66 0.78 -19.91
C TRP A 63 -1.19 1.12 -21.30
N ASP A 64 -0.86 0.28 -22.29
CA ASP A 64 -1.41 0.34 -23.65
C ASP A 64 -2.19 -0.96 -23.93
N PRO A 65 -3.48 -0.88 -24.32
CA PRO A 65 -4.29 -2.05 -24.68
C PRO A 65 -3.72 -2.88 -25.84
N LYS A 66 -2.78 -2.34 -26.63
CA LYS A 66 -2.14 -3.05 -27.74
C LYS A 66 -1.00 -3.98 -27.30
N GLU A 67 -0.57 -3.92 -26.04
CA GLU A 67 0.44 -4.82 -25.52
C GLU A 67 -0.14 -6.24 -25.33
N GLU A 68 0.27 -7.18 -26.17
CA GLU A 68 -0.24 -8.58 -26.18
C GLU A 68 -0.04 -9.35 -24.87
N LYS A 69 0.83 -8.88 -23.97
CA LYS A 69 1.18 -9.54 -22.69
C LYS A 69 1.09 -8.61 -21.49
N SER A 70 0.05 -7.79 -21.41
CA SER A 70 -0.17 -6.98 -20.22
C SER A 70 -0.77 -7.79 -19.08
N ASP A 71 -0.17 -7.67 -17.89
CA ASP A 71 -0.73 -8.20 -16.64
C ASP A 71 -1.92 -7.36 -16.14
N ILE A 72 -2.13 -6.17 -16.73
CA ILE A 72 -3.29 -5.32 -16.48
C ILE A 72 -4.39 -5.69 -17.50
N ARG A 73 -5.56 -6.01 -16.98
CA ARG A 73 -6.76 -6.40 -17.71
C ARG A 73 -7.83 -5.34 -17.62
N VAL A 74 -8.54 -5.11 -18.72
CA VAL A 74 -9.76 -4.31 -18.72
C VAL A 74 -10.92 -5.14 -18.20
N ILE A 75 -11.78 -4.55 -17.37
CA ILE A 75 -13.03 -5.16 -16.94
C ILE A 75 -14.19 -4.56 -17.75
N ASP A 76 -14.68 -5.32 -18.73
CA ASP A 76 -15.78 -4.86 -19.59
C ASP A 76 -17.16 -5.04 -18.96
N ASP A 77 -17.33 -6.07 -18.10
CA ASP A 77 -18.62 -6.42 -17.47
C ASP A 77 -18.69 -5.98 -15.99
N GLY A 78 -18.39 -4.70 -15.74
CA GLY A 78 -18.39 -4.10 -14.39
C GLY A 78 -19.43 -3.01 -14.19
N ARG A 79 -20.54 -2.99 -14.95
CA ARG A 79 -21.50 -1.86 -14.94
C ARG A 79 -22.39 -1.79 -13.70
N THR A 80 -22.57 -2.89 -12.98
CA THR A 80 -23.30 -2.96 -11.70
C THR A 80 -22.42 -3.51 -10.59
N ALA A 81 -22.84 -3.31 -9.34
CA ALA A 81 -22.11 -3.80 -8.18
C ALA A 81 -22.07 -5.34 -8.15
N GLU A 82 -23.18 -6.03 -8.46
CA GLU A 82 -23.17 -7.51 -8.49
C GLU A 82 -22.27 -8.04 -9.60
N ARG A 83 -22.34 -7.45 -10.79
CA ARG A 83 -21.53 -7.92 -11.93
C ARG A 83 -20.04 -7.75 -11.66
N LEU A 84 -19.64 -6.60 -11.12
CA LEU A 84 -18.26 -6.36 -10.75
C LEU A 84 -17.78 -7.31 -9.64
N LEU A 85 -18.56 -7.49 -8.58
CA LEU A 85 -18.20 -8.40 -7.49
C LEU A 85 -18.12 -9.85 -7.97
N ASN A 86 -19.06 -10.29 -8.81
CA ASN A 86 -19.03 -11.61 -9.43
C ASN A 86 -17.82 -11.81 -10.33
N TRP A 87 -17.42 -10.78 -11.07
CA TRP A 87 -16.20 -10.82 -11.88
C TRP A 87 -14.95 -10.97 -10.99
N ILE A 88 -14.86 -10.19 -9.91
CA ILE A 88 -13.78 -10.27 -8.92
C ILE A 88 -13.72 -11.66 -8.27
N ASN A 89 -14.87 -12.17 -7.81
CA ASN A 89 -15.01 -13.51 -7.23
C ASN A 89 -14.46 -14.60 -8.15
N LYS A 90 -14.76 -14.52 -9.45
CA LYS A 90 -14.21 -15.44 -10.46
C LYS A 90 -12.70 -15.34 -10.60
N GLN A 91 -12.12 -14.14 -10.53
CA GLN A 91 -10.66 -13.99 -10.60
C GLN A 91 -9.95 -14.55 -9.36
N LEU A 92 -10.59 -14.45 -8.19
CA LEU A 92 -10.03 -14.88 -6.91
C LEU A 92 -10.38 -16.32 -6.52
N GLY A 93 -11.26 -17.00 -7.27
CA GLY A 93 -11.81 -18.30 -6.85
C GLY A 93 -12.55 -18.22 -5.52
N SER A 94 -13.20 -17.09 -5.25
CA SER A 94 -13.84 -16.75 -3.96
C SER A 94 -15.34 -16.45 -4.15
N SER A 95 -16.07 -16.22 -3.06
CA SER A 95 -17.52 -15.97 -3.08
C SER A 95 -17.95 -14.88 -2.09
N TYR A 96 -17.46 -13.66 -2.28
CA TYR A 96 -17.85 -12.51 -1.48
C TYR A 96 -19.24 -12.00 -1.85
N GLY A 97 -20.01 -11.56 -0.86
CA GLY A 97 -21.32 -10.93 -1.00
C GLY A 97 -21.28 -9.41 -0.77
N LEU A 98 -22.23 -8.69 -1.39
CA LEU A 98 -22.42 -7.25 -1.13
C LEU A 98 -22.94 -6.97 0.29
N ASP A 99 -23.59 -7.96 0.88
CA ASP A 99 -24.16 -7.94 2.22
C ASP A 99 -23.32 -8.76 3.21
N ASP A 100 -22.08 -9.11 2.85
CA ASP A 100 -21.18 -9.78 3.78
C ASP A 100 -21.03 -8.90 5.03
N GLU A 101 -21.40 -9.45 6.18
CA GLU A 101 -21.17 -8.78 7.45
C GLU A 101 -19.79 -9.16 7.97
N LYS A 102 -19.17 -8.23 8.68
CA LYS A 102 -17.93 -8.50 9.38
C LYS A 102 -18.20 -9.59 10.41
N PHE A 103 -17.52 -10.73 10.31
CA PHE A 103 -17.45 -11.65 11.43
C PHE A 103 -16.85 -10.90 12.62
N GLU A 104 -17.68 -10.56 13.62
CA GLU A 104 -17.27 -9.76 14.79
C GLU A 104 -16.12 -10.39 15.59
N ASN A 105 -15.77 -11.65 15.31
CA ASN A 105 -14.70 -12.38 15.97
C ASN A 105 -13.27 -11.97 15.56
N GLU A 106 -13.06 -11.16 14.52
CA GLU A 106 -11.70 -10.73 14.13
C GLU A 106 -11.29 -9.34 14.66
N MET A 107 -12.21 -8.58 15.29
CA MET A 107 -11.91 -7.25 15.82
C MET A 107 -12.20 -7.03 17.31
N LEU A 108 -12.52 -8.09 18.04
CA LEU A 108 -12.33 -8.06 19.48
C LEU A 108 -10.98 -8.72 19.78
N PRO A 109 -9.94 -7.93 20.15
CA PRO A 109 -8.92 -8.45 21.04
C PRO A 109 -9.67 -9.06 22.22
N SER A 110 -9.78 -10.39 22.23
CA SER A 110 -10.18 -11.11 23.42
C SER A 110 -9.08 -10.82 24.45
N ASN A 111 -9.39 -9.86 25.31
CA ASN A 111 -8.50 -9.16 26.26
C ASN A 111 -7.54 -8.12 25.65
N ILE A 112 -7.99 -6.87 25.60
CA ILE A 112 -7.14 -5.65 25.44
C ILE A 112 -5.98 -5.60 26.46
N SER A 113 -5.99 -6.45 27.50
CA SER A 113 -4.90 -6.55 28.48
C SER A 113 -3.79 -7.53 28.13
N ASP A 114 -3.83 -8.29 27.01
CA ASP A 114 -2.73 -9.18 26.63
C ASP A 114 -1.51 -8.37 26.18
N PRO A 115 -0.41 -8.36 26.97
CA PRO A 115 0.79 -7.58 26.62
C PRO A 115 1.40 -8.00 25.29
N ARG A 116 1.16 -9.24 24.83
CA ARG A 116 1.66 -9.74 23.53
C ARG A 116 0.99 -9.06 22.35
N GLN A 117 -0.32 -8.78 22.44
CA GLN A 117 -1.05 -8.09 21.38
C GLN A 117 -0.63 -6.62 21.30
N ILE A 118 -0.42 -5.97 22.45
CA ILE A 118 0.11 -4.60 22.52
C ILE A 118 1.49 -4.53 21.87
N VAL A 119 2.38 -5.47 22.18
CA VAL A 119 3.73 -5.52 21.60
C VAL A 119 3.69 -5.72 20.07
N ARG A 120 2.82 -6.61 19.57
CA ARG A 120 2.62 -6.81 18.12
C ARG A 120 2.13 -5.54 17.43
N ALA A 121 1.11 -4.89 17.99
CA ALA A 121 0.61 -3.63 17.45
C ALA A 121 1.67 -2.52 17.42
N ILE A 122 2.57 -2.48 18.43
CA ILE A 122 3.71 -1.56 18.41
C ILE A 122 4.67 -1.90 17.26
N TYR A 123 5.00 -3.18 17.03
CA TYR A 123 5.86 -3.58 15.91
C TYR A 123 5.28 -3.24 14.55
N ASP A 124 3.98 -3.45 14.37
CA ASP A 124 3.25 -3.11 13.17
C ASP A 124 3.36 -1.60 12.86
N VAL A 125 3.17 -0.77 13.89
CA VAL A 125 3.28 0.69 13.78
C VAL A 125 4.73 1.15 13.54
N GLU A 126 5.72 0.51 14.16
CA GLU A 126 7.13 0.78 13.88
C GLU A 126 7.50 0.49 12.42
N GLU A 127 7.05 -0.66 11.89
CA GLU A 127 7.35 -1.07 10.52
C GLU A 127 6.68 -0.15 9.51
N ALA A 128 5.41 0.19 9.72
CA ALA A 128 4.70 1.16 8.91
C ALA A 128 5.38 2.54 8.92
N THR A 129 5.84 3.00 10.09
CA THR A 129 6.51 4.30 10.24
C THR A 129 7.86 4.30 9.53
N SER A 130 8.65 3.24 9.68
CA SER A 130 9.96 3.11 9.00
C SER A 130 9.78 3.14 7.48
N ILE A 131 8.90 2.29 6.96
CA ILE A 131 8.67 2.18 5.51
C ILE A 131 8.10 3.49 4.94
N ALA A 132 7.16 4.13 5.65
CA ALA A 132 6.62 5.41 5.21
C ALA A 132 7.70 6.50 5.14
N PHE A 133 8.61 6.54 6.12
CA PHE A 133 9.73 7.47 6.12
C PHE A 133 10.70 7.20 4.95
N ASP A 134 11.01 5.93 4.68
CA ASP A 134 11.84 5.52 3.55
C ASP A 134 11.21 5.96 2.21
N ILE A 135 9.90 5.76 2.01
CA ILE A 135 9.19 6.19 0.80
C ILE A 135 9.25 7.72 0.62
N ILE A 136 8.95 8.48 1.69
CA ILE A 136 8.99 9.95 1.67
C ILE A 136 10.38 10.43 1.22
N TYR A 137 11.41 9.76 1.71
CA TYR A 137 12.80 10.06 1.41
C TYR A 137 13.21 9.66 -0.01
N GLU A 138 13.02 8.40 -0.40
CA GLU A 138 13.44 7.84 -1.69
C GLU A 138 12.80 8.57 -2.88
N HIS A 139 11.55 8.99 -2.75
CA HIS A 139 10.82 9.68 -3.83
C HIS A 139 11.08 11.18 -3.89
N LYS A 140 12.10 11.69 -3.16
CA LYS A 140 12.46 13.11 -3.11
C LYS A 140 11.24 14.00 -2.84
N MET A 141 10.33 13.53 -1.98
CA MET A 141 9.12 14.30 -1.64
C MET A 141 9.45 15.52 -0.77
N ILE A 142 10.68 15.61 -0.29
CA ILE A 142 11.21 16.69 0.52
C ILE A 142 11.77 17.78 -0.42
N LYS A 143 11.06 18.89 -0.49
CA LYS A 143 11.40 20.10 -1.24
C LYS A 143 11.23 21.30 -0.30
N SER A 144 11.66 22.48 -0.75
CA SER A 144 11.53 23.72 0.02
C SER A 144 10.11 23.92 0.57
N GLU A 145 9.09 23.61 -0.25
CA GLU A 145 7.68 23.78 0.05
C GLU A 145 7.09 22.70 0.98
N THR A 146 7.66 21.50 1.01
CA THR A 146 7.18 20.38 1.86
C THR A 146 7.96 20.25 3.16
N ARG A 147 9.05 21.02 3.32
CA ARG A 147 9.92 21.04 4.50
C ARG A 147 9.14 21.24 5.80
N ALA A 148 8.28 22.26 5.84
CA ALA A 148 7.48 22.55 7.04
C ALA A 148 6.50 21.41 7.39
N SER A 149 5.93 20.76 6.37
CA SER A 149 5.05 19.60 6.57
C SER A 149 5.80 18.39 7.13
N LEU A 150 7.01 18.13 6.63
CA LEU A 150 7.85 17.05 7.15
C LEU A 150 8.30 17.32 8.58
N ILE A 151 8.74 18.55 8.89
CA ILE A 151 9.08 18.95 10.26
C ILE A 151 7.90 18.72 11.20
N LYS A 152 6.69 19.11 10.79
CA LYS A 152 5.47 18.92 11.58
C LYS A 152 5.14 17.43 11.77
N PHE A 153 5.34 16.61 10.74
CA PHE A 153 5.18 15.16 10.83
C PHE A 153 6.17 14.55 11.84
N LEU A 154 7.46 14.91 11.75
CA LEU A 154 8.48 14.45 12.69
C LEU A 154 8.17 14.89 14.13
N GLN A 155 7.72 16.13 14.34
CA GLN A 155 7.27 16.61 15.67
C GLN A 155 6.11 15.77 16.22
N LEU A 156 5.16 15.37 15.37
CA LEU A 156 4.07 14.47 15.77
C LEU A 156 4.60 13.11 16.21
N LEU A 157 5.54 12.53 15.44
CA LEU A 157 6.16 11.26 15.78
C LEU A 157 6.91 11.35 17.12
N VAL A 158 7.73 12.39 17.32
CA VAL A 158 8.48 12.61 18.57
C VAL A 158 7.56 12.68 19.78
N ALA A 159 6.41 13.35 19.67
CA ALA A 159 5.51 13.54 20.80
C ALA A 159 4.59 12.34 21.07
N HIS A 160 4.16 11.63 20.02
CA HIS A 160 3.01 10.71 20.13
C HIS A 160 3.26 9.29 19.64
N HIS A 161 4.38 9.00 18.98
CA HIS A 161 4.61 7.65 18.48
C HIS A 161 4.70 6.66 19.65
N PRO A 162 3.98 5.51 19.63
CA PRO A 162 3.93 4.59 20.76
C PRO A 162 5.29 3.94 21.07
N SER A 163 6.09 3.68 20.03
CA SER A 163 7.47 3.17 20.18
C SER A 163 8.47 4.26 20.59
N LYS A 164 9.20 4.01 21.69
CA LYS A 164 10.23 4.92 22.22
C LYS A 164 11.35 5.21 21.22
N ARG A 165 11.88 4.17 20.57
CA ARG A 165 12.97 4.32 19.59
C ARG A 165 12.55 5.08 18.34
N CYS A 166 11.29 4.96 17.91
CA CYS A 166 10.80 5.79 16.81
C CYS A 166 10.71 7.27 17.20
N ARG A 167 10.37 7.56 18.47
CA ARG A 167 10.42 8.94 19.00
C ARG A 167 11.86 9.46 19.01
N GLU A 168 12.80 8.66 19.49
CA GLU A 168 14.23 9.00 19.56
C GLU A 168 14.83 9.24 18.17
N GLY A 169 14.62 8.32 17.21
CA GLY A 169 15.11 8.47 15.84
C GLY A 169 14.45 9.64 15.10
N SER A 170 13.15 9.88 15.31
CA SER A 170 12.48 11.06 14.75
C SER A 170 13.04 12.37 15.32
N ALA A 171 13.40 12.38 16.61
CA ALA A 171 14.01 13.54 17.26
C ALA A 171 15.44 13.77 16.73
N GLU A 172 16.20 12.71 16.51
CA GLU A 172 17.53 12.77 15.90
C GLU A 172 17.48 13.37 14.49
N VAL A 173 16.55 12.92 13.65
CA VAL A 173 16.33 13.53 12.32
C VAL A 173 15.96 15.01 12.44
N LEU A 174 15.08 15.35 13.39
CA LEU A 174 14.61 16.72 13.57
C LEU A 174 15.72 17.67 14.04
N VAL A 175 16.60 17.23 14.94
CA VAL A 175 17.72 18.05 15.44
C VAL A 175 18.75 18.31 14.35
N ASN A 176 18.97 17.35 13.46
CA ASN A 176 19.92 17.47 12.36
C ASN A 176 19.27 17.99 11.06
N PHE A 177 17.99 18.35 11.09
CA PHE A 177 17.19 18.57 9.88
C PHE A 177 17.80 19.64 8.94
N ASP A 178 18.32 20.73 9.51
CA ASP A 178 18.86 21.85 8.74
C ASP A 178 20.20 21.51 8.08
N ASP A 179 21.04 20.72 8.74
CA ASP A 179 22.31 20.22 8.20
C ASP A 179 22.08 19.21 7.07
N LEU A 180 21.01 18.43 7.18
CA LEU A 180 20.59 17.42 6.21
C LEU A 180 19.96 18.03 4.95
N TRP A 181 19.37 19.23 5.06
CA TRP A 181 18.58 19.85 4.00
C TRP A 181 19.01 21.27 3.63
N SER A 182 20.29 21.60 3.82
CA SER A 182 20.87 22.90 3.44
C SER A 182 20.95 23.06 1.91
N ASP A 183 20.33 24.12 1.39
CA ASP A 183 20.24 24.44 -0.05
C ASP A 183 21.60 24.79 -0.71
N ASP A 184 22.68 24.94 0.07
CA ASP A 184 23.96 25.48 -0.39
C ASP A 184 24.99 24.46 -0.90
N LYS A 185 24.71 23.15 -0.87
CA LYS A 185 25.68 22.13 -1.34
C LYS A 185 25.26 21.47 -2.64
N LYS A 186 25.51 22.16 -3.75
CA LYS A 186 25.32 21.66 -5.14
C LYS A 186 26.22 20.46 -5.52
N GLU A 187 27.12 19.98 -4.67
CA GLU A 187 28.03 18.87 -4.97
C GLU A 187 27.93 17.65 -4.02
N VAL A 188 27.00 17.63 -3.06
CA VAL A 188 26.95 16.58 -2.01
C VAL A 188 25.69 15.72 -2.10
N VAL A 189 25.19 15.49 -3.32
CA VAL A 189 23.97 14.69 -3.54
C VAL A 189 24.19 13.20 -3.23
N SER A 190 25.43 12.69 -3.31
CA SER A 190 25.77 11.31 -2.95
C SER A 190 25.94 11.09 -1.45
N ASP A 191 26.52 12.07 -0.74
CA ASP A 191 26.87 11.95 0.68
C ASP A 191 25.67 12.20 1.59
N VAL A 192 24.83 13.19 1.27
CA VAL A 192 23.53 13.39 1.95
C VAL A 192 22.64 12.16 1.72
N LYS A 193 22.71 11.54 0.54
CA LYS A 193 21.98 10.30 0.26
C LYS A 193 22.41 9.15 1.19
N SER A 194 23.72 9.05 1.43
CA SER A 194 24.35 8.07 2.31
C SER A 194 24.11 8.36 3.80
N ILE A 195 24.05 9.62 4.21
CA ILE A 195 23.81 10.02 5.61
C ILE A 195 22.33 9.85 5.97
N LEU A 196 21.40 10.22 5.08
CA LEU A 196 19.97 10.05 5.35
C LEU A 196 19.46 8.62 5.15
N GLY A 197 20.02 7.86 4.21
CA GLY A 197 19.77 6.42 4.11
C GLY A 197 20.22 5.64 5.35
N ASN A 198 21.03 6.26 6.21
CA ASN A 198 21.46 5.70 7.49
C ASN A 198 20.58 6.13 8.68
N PHE A 199 19.62 7.06 8.53
CA PHE A 199 18.72 7.39 9.64
C PHE A 199 17.70 6.28 9.83
N GLN A 200 17.96 5.48 10.85
CA GLN A 200 17.09 4.42 11.27
C GLN A 200 16.00 5.01 12.16
N ILE A 201 14.94 5.58 11.55
CA ILE A 201 13.90 6.33 12.28
C ILE A 201 13.32 5.53 13.45
N CYS A 202 13.22 4.21 13.31
CA CYS A 202 12.75 3.26 14.32
C CYS A 202 13.82 2.27 14.82
N GLY A 203 15.10 2.56 14.58
CA GLY A 203 16.26 1.75 14.95
C GLY A 203 16.62 0.65 13.93
N LYS A 204 17.85 0.14 14.04
CA LYS A 204 18.52 -0.78 13.07
C LYS A 204 17.84 -2.14 12.84
N GLU A 205 16.84 -2.47 13.64
CA GLU A 205 16.12 -3.75 13.56
C GLU A 205 14.78 -3.61 12.80
N VAL A 206 14.44 -2.43 12.27
CA VAL A 206 13.18 -2.18 11.56
C VAL A 206 13.49 -1.80 10.11
N PRO A 207 12.78 -2.35 9.12
CA PRO A 207 11.67 -3.31 9.21
C PRO A 207 12.13 -4.72 9.63
N ARG A 208 11.33 -5.41 10.45
CA ARG A 208 11.61 -6.79 10.89
C ARG A 208 11.11 -7.85 9.92
N GLY A 209 10.25 -7.46 8.98
CA GLY A 209 9.64 -8.39 8.06
C GLY A 209 8.70 -9.38 8.75
N TYR A 210 8.10 -9.05 9.90
CA TYR A 210 7.08 -9.90 10.54
C TYR A 210 5.86 -10.10 9.62
N TRP A 211 5.63 -9.17 8.69
CA TRP A 211 4.62 -9.28 7.62
C TRP A 211 5.06 -10.10 6.40
N VAL A 212 6.35 -10.43 6.28
CA VAL A 212 6.88 -11.30 5.22
C VAL A 212 6.54 -12.77 5.49
N GLY A 213 5.94 -13.07 6.65
CA GLY A 213 5.50 -14.41 7.04
C GLY A 213 4.07 -14.76 6.62
N PHE A 214 3.93 -15.41 5.47
CA PHE A 214 3.05 -16.56 5.11
C PHE A 214 2.71 -16.54 3.61
N CYS A 215 3.68 -16.87 2.77
CA CYS A 215 3.38 -17.50 1.48
C CYS A 215 2.96 -18.95 1.77
N PHE A 216 1.67 -19.24 1.79
CA PHE A 216 1.21 -20.63 1.83
C PHE A 216 1.66 -21.35 0.54
N PHE A 217 2.54 -22.34 0.68
CA PHE A 217 2.76 -23.35 -0.35
C PHE A 217 1.56 -24.30 -0.33
N GLY A 218 0.53 -24.01 -1.14
CA GLY A 218 -0.60 -24.90 -1.36
C GLY A 218 -0.42 -25.70 -2.65
N TYR A 219 -0.61 -27.02 -2.60
CA TYR A 219 -0.78 -27.85 -3.79
C TYR A 219 -2.28 -28.12 -3.96
N LEU A 220 -2.88 -27.72 -5.09
CA LEU A 220 -4.16 -28.29 -5.53
C LEU A 220 -3.87 -29.57 -6.31
N VAL A 221 -4.45 -30.69 -5.88
CA VAL A 221 -4.43 -31.94 -6.64
C VAL A 221 -5.66 -31.94 -7.54
N GLY A 222 -5.47 -31.73 -8.84
CA GLY A 222 -6.51 -31.94 -9.85
C GLY A 222 -6.63 -33.41 -10.24
N GLU A 223 -7.80 -33.81 -10.76
CA GLU A 223 -8.20 -35.21 -11.10
C GLU A 223 -7.37 -35.92 -12.19
N MET A 224 -6.21 -35.38 -12.59
CA MET A 224 -5.29 -36.04 -13.53
C MET A 224 -3.82 -36.06 -13.06
N GLY A 225 -3.56 -35.87 -11.77
CA GLY A 225 -2.25 -36.19 -11.18
C GLY A 225 -1.07 -35.29 -11.55
N GLU A 226 -1.27 -34.25 -12.36
CA GLU A 226 -0.24 -33.25 -12.64
C GLU A 226 -0.22 -32.15 -11.56
N LYS A 227 0.92 -32.02 -10.87
CA LYS A 227 1.19 -30.93 -9.93
C LYS A 227 1.52 -29.67 -10.72
N MET A 228 0.57 -28.75 -10.88
CA MET A 228 0.87 -27.41 -11.40
C MET A 228 1.13 -26.44 -10.22
N PRO A 229 2.28 -25.74 -10.19
CA PRO A 229 2.50 -24.67 -9.23
C PRO A 229 1.56 -23.50 -9.57
N PHE A 230 0.76 -23.05 -8.61
CA PHE A 230 -0.04 -21.82 -8.74
C PHE A 230 0.51 -20.75 -7.79
N TYR A 231 0.75 -19.55 -8.31
CA TYR A 231 1.18 -18.40 -7.52
C TYR A 231 -0.06 -17.63 -7.06
N MET A 232 -0.43 -17.77 -5.79
CA MET A 232 -1.42 -16.89 -5.19
C MET A 232 -0.70 -15.63 -4.69
N VAL A 233 -0.75 -14.55 -5.48
CA VAL A 233 -0.21 -13.25 -5.09
C VAL A 233 -1.19 -12.59 -4.14
N HIS A 234 -0.94 -12.71 -2.84
CA HIS A 234 -1.60 -11.90 -1.81
C HIS A 234 -1.22 -10.42 -2.03
N PRO A 235 -2.09 -9.41 -1.84
CA PRO A 235 -1.77 -8.01 -2.15
C PRO A 235 -0.69 -7.36 -1.27
N ARG A 236 -0.02 -8.13 -0.42
CA ARG A 236 1.04 -7.68 0.49
C ARG A 236 2.43 -8.09 0.02
N CYS A 237 2.61 -8.34 -1.28
CA CYS A 237 3.91 -8.58 -1.88
C CYS A 237 4.26 -7.41 -2.82
N PHE A 238 4.95 -6.40 -2.27
CA PHE A 238 5.80 -5.52 -3.05
C PHE A 238 7.17 -6.19 -3.19
N TRP A 239 7.70 -6.23 -4.41
CA TRP A 239 9.13 -6.38 -4.68
C TRP A 239 9.53 -5.21 -5.59
N VAL A 240 10.67 -4.62 -5.24
CA VAL A 240 11.30 -3.41 -5.79
C VAL A 240 11.56 -3.52 -7.28
#